data_AF-A0A358R6H8-F1
#
_entry.id   AF-A0A358R6H8-F1
#
_cell.length_a   1.000
_cell.length_b   1.000
_cell.length_c   1.000
_cell.angle_alpha   90.00
_cell.angle_beta   90.00
_cell.angle_gamma   90.00
#
_symmetry.space_group_name_H-M   'P 1'
#
loop_
_entity.id
_entity.type
_entity.pdbx_description
1 polymer ?
#
loop_
_entity_poly.entity_id
_entity_poly.type
_entity_poly.pdbx_seq_one_letter_code
_entity_poly.pdbx_strand_id
1 'polypeptide(L)'
;MAQIFPKWSNNIPRKLLIGSTVIGNTLVFTVWFFFAPEFLDVGYAPEQPVPFSHQLHAGQLGMDCQYCHTQVYDSKYANVPATQTCMNCHNQIKTDSPALEPVRQSWETGEPIEWIRVNYLPDYAYFNHSAHVTVGVGCE
;
A
#
# COMPACT_ATOMS: atom_id res chain seq x y z
N MET A 1 57.75 31.43 -25.41
CA MET A 1 56.68 31.41 -24.39
C MET A 1 56.95 30.23 -23.47
N ALA A 2 57.02 30.45 -22.15
CA ALA A 2 57.18 29.34 -21.21
C ALA A 2 55.93 28.46 -21.24
N GLN A 3 56.10 27.14 -21.31
CA GLN A 3 55.00 26.20 -21.26
C GLN A 3 54.39 26.22 -19.86
N ILE A 4 53.23 26.87 -19.72
CA ILE A 4 52.55 27.10 -18.43
C ILE A 4 51.95 25.78 -17.89
N PHE A 5 51.48 24.89 -18.78
CA PHE A 5 50.89 23.60 -18.42
C PHE A 5 51.73 22.41 -18.88
N PRO A 6 52.06 21.46 -18.01
CA PRO A 6 52.78 20.26 -18.37
C PRO A 6 51.94 19.35 -19.30
N LYS A 7 52.60 18.55 -20.15
CA LYS A 7 51.93 17.75 -21.21
C LYS A 7 50.83 16.80 -20.71
N TRP A 8 50.91 16.35 -19.45
CA TRP A 8 49.90 15.49 -18.85
C TRP A 8 48.54 16.19 -18.66
N SER A 9 48.52 17.53 -18.61
CA SER A 9 47.31 18.33 -18.45
C SER A 9 46.36 18.24 -19.65
N ASN A 10 46.84 17.88 -20.85
CA ASN A 10 45.98 17.68 -22.02
C ASN A 10 44.96 16.53 -21.84
N ASN A 11 45.27 15.55 -20.99
CA ASN A 11 44.38 14.43 -20.73
C ASN A 11 43.35 14.71 -19.62
N ILE A 12 43.54 15.77 -18.84
CA ILE A 12 42.66 16.10 -17.71
C ILE A 12 41.24 16.43 -18.18
N PRO A 13 41.00 17.32 -19.16
CA PRO A 13 39.64 17.67 -19.59
C PRO A 13 38.86 16.45 -20.11
N ARG A 14 39.53 15.56 -20.86
CA ARG A 14 38.92 14.32 -21.36
C ARG A 14 38.53 13.38 -20.22
N LYS A 15 39.41 13.19 -19.23
CA LYS A 15 39.12 12.35 -18.05
C LYS A 15 38.00 12.94 -17.19
N LEU A 16 37.99 14.27 -17.02
CA LEU A 16 36.92 14.97 -16.30
C LEU A 16 35.58 14.85 -17.01
N LEU A 17 35.54 15.04 -18.33
CA LEU A 17 34.30 14.91 -19.12
C LEU A 17 33.72 13.49 -19.05
N ILE A 18 34.57 12.47 -19.23
CA ILE A 18 34.13 11.07 -19.16
C ILE A 18 33.71 10.74 -17.73
N GLY A 19 34.52 11.11 -16.74
CA GLY A 19 34.23 10.88 -15.33
C GLY A 19 32.93 11.53 -14.89
N SER A 20 32.71 12.81 -15.21
CA SER A 20 31.47 13.52 -14.85
C SER A 20 30.25 12.93 -15.54
N THR A 21 30.37 12.52 -16.81
CA THR A 21 29.26 11.91 -17.55
C THR A 21 28.88 10.56 -16.94
N VAL A 22 29.86 9.71 -16.64
CA VAL A 22 29.61 8.40 -16.01
C VAL A 22 28.98 8.59 -14.63
N ILE A 23 29.59 9.42 -13.78
CA ILE A 23 29.08 9.69 -12.43
C ILE A 23 27.66 10.27 -12.49
N GLY A 24 27.41 11.25 -13.37
CA GLY A 24 26.10 11.87 -13.53
C GLY A 24 25.03 10.86 -13.93
N ASN A 25 25.29 10.01 -14.92
CA ASN A 25 24.34 8.98 -15.35
C ASN A 25 24.11 7.91 -14.28
N THR A 26 25.16 7.47 -13.58
CA THR A 26 25.02 6.50 -12.49
C THR A 26 24.19 7.06 -11.34
N LEU A 27 24.37 8.35 -11.00
CA LEU A 27 23.56 9.01 -9.98
C LEU A 27 22.09 9.11 -10.40
N VAL A 28 21.83 9.56 -11.63
CA VAL A 28 20.45 9.65 -12.16
C VAL A 28 19.79 8.28 -12.17
N PHE A 29 20.48 7.24 -12.64
CA PHE A 29 19.94 5.88 -12.66
C PHE A 29 19.67 5.34 -11.26
N THR A 30 20.61 5.54 -10.33
CA THR A 30 20.45 5.11 -8.93
C THR A 30 19.24 5.78 -8.29
N VAL A 31 19.12 7.10 -8.43
CA VAL A 31 17.97 7.84 -7.89
C VAL A 31 16.68 7.36 -8.54
N TRP A 32 16.63 7.29 -9.86
CA TRP A 32 15.43 6.86 -10.60
C TRP A 32 14.98 5.44 -10.23
N PHE A 33 15.93 4.52 -10.09
CA PHE A 33 15.63 3.13 -9.74
C PHE A 33 15.18 2.99 -8.28
N PHE A 34 15.95 3.50 -7.31
CA PHE A 34 15.65 3.27 -5.89
C PHE A 34 14.55 4.16 -5.32
N PHE A 35 14.24 5.30 -5.96
CA PHE A 35 13.10 6.14 -5.59
C PHE A 35 11.86 5.85 -6.42
N ALA A 36 11.86 4.80 -7.26
CA ALA A 36 10.65 4.37 -7.94
C ALA A 36 9.60 3.93 -6.90
N PRO A 37 8.29 4.16 -7.16
CA PRO A 37 7.22 3.81 -6.22
C PRO A 37 7.24 2.36 -5.76
N GLU A 38 7.74 1.46 -6.61
CA GLU A 38 7.90 0.03 -6.31
C GLU A 38 8.77 -0.25 -5.08
N PHE A 39 9.66 0.66 -4.70
CA PHE A 39 10.59 0.48 -3.57
C PHE A 39 10.22 1.30 -2.32
N LEU A 40 9.20 2.15 -2.39
CA LEU A 40 8.85 3.04 -1.28
C LEU A 40 7.88 2.36 -0.30
N ASP A 41 6.75 1.82 -0.77
CA ASP A 41 5.69 1.29 0.11
C ASP A 41 5.01 0.00 -0.41
N VAL A 42 5.57 -0.63 -1.46
CA VAL A 42 5.01 -1.89 -1.98
C VAL A 42 5.21 -3.02 -0.97
N GLY A 43 4.11 -3.66 -0.60
CA GLY A 43 4.11 -4.74 0.39
C GLY A 43 4.01 -4.27 1.85
N TYR A 44 3.66 -3.00 2.09
CA TYR A 44 3.30 -2.54 3.44
C TYR A 44 2.16 -3.40 4.00
N ALA A 45 2.50 -4.25 4.97
CA ALA A 45 1.61 -5.21 5.61
C ALA A 45 1.75 -5.10 7.13
N PRO A 46 1.09 -4.12 7.76
CA PRO A 46 1.14 -3.95 9.21
C PRO A 46 0.44 -5.12 9.91
N GLU A 47 0.89 -5.42 11.13
CA GLU A 47 0.21 -6.38 12.00
C GLU A 47 -1.16 -5.81 12.38
N GLN A 48 -2.23 -6.49 11.98
CA GLN A 48 -3.60 -6.07 12.27
C GLN A 48 -4.04 -6.60 13.64
N PRO A 49 -4.97 -5.91 14.34
CA PRO A 49 -5.51 -6.41 15.61
C PRO A 49 -6.16 -7.79 15.46
N VAL A 50 -6.82 -8.02 14.33
CA VAL A 50 -7.37 -9.32 13.93
C VAL A 50 -6.64 -9.76 12.67
N PRO A 51 -6.06 -10.98 12.62
CA PRO A 51 -5.34 -11.48 11.45
C PRO A 51 -6.33 -11.94 10.36
N PHE A 52 -7.06 -10.97 9.78
CA PHE A 52 -8.06 -11.22 8.75
C PHE A 52 -7.42 -11.64 7.43
N SER A 53 -7.85 -12.77 6.89
CA SER A 53 -7.38 -13.29 5.61
C SER A 53 -8.38 -13.03 4.49
N HIS A 54 -8.09 -12.06 3.61
CA HIS A 54 -8.85 -11.86 2.37
C HIS A 54 -8.78 -13.09 1.45
N GLN A 55 -7.65 -13.80 1.44
CA GLN A 55 -7.45 -15.01 0.63
C GLN A 55 -8.42 -16.13 1.04
N LEU A 56 -8.66 -16.32 2.34
CA LEU A 56 -9.64 -17.30 2.82
C LEU A 56 -11.06 -16.87 2.44
N HIS A 57 -11.41 -15.63 2.78
CA HIS A 57 -12.78 -15.12 2.70
C HIS A 57 -13.27 -14.87 1.26
N ALA A 58 -12.53 -14.07 0.49
CA ALA A 58 -12.90 -13.79 -0.90
C ALA A 58 -12.36 -14.85 -1.86
N GLY A 59 -11.15 -15.37 -1.62
CA GLY A 59 -10.51 -16.32 -2.52
C GLY A 59 -11.04 -17.74 -2.43
N GLN A 60 -11.02 -18.35 -1.24
CA GLN A 60 -11.38 -19.76 -1.06
C GLN A 60 -12.88 -19.97 -0.85
N LEU A 61 -13.52 -19.09 -0.06
CA LEU A 61 -14.96 -19.16 0.23
C LEU A 61 -15.82 -18.45 -0.82
N GLY A 62 -15.21 -17.66 -1.71
CA GLY A 62 -15.90 -16.99 -2.81
C GLY A 62 -16.86 -15.88 -2.36
N MET A 63 -16.64 -15.28 -1.18
CA MET A 63 -17.48 -14.17 -0.75
C MET A 63 -17.24 -12.94 -1.61
N ASP A 64 -18.32 -12.31 -2.05
CA ASP A 64 -18.25 -11.06 -2.80
C ASP A 64 -17.68 -9.93 -1.93
N CYS A 65 -16.86 -9.06 -2.53
CA CYS A 65 -16.22 -7.94 -1.84
C CYS A 65 -17.24 -7.02 -1.15
N GLN A 66 -18.43 -6.85 -1.76
CA GLN A 66 -19.48 -5.96 -1.27
C GLN A 66 -20.19 -6.51 -0.04
N TYR A 67 -20.04 -7.79 0.28
CA TYR A 67 -20.60 -8.34 1.50
C TYR A 67 -20.04 -7.63 2.74
N CYS A 68 -18.75 -7.30 2.72
CA CYS A 68 -18.09 -6.54 3.80
C CYS A 68 -18.02 -5.04 3.47
N HIS A 69 -17.68 -4.69 2.23
CA HIS A 69 -17.47 -3.31 1.79
C HIS A 69 -18.72 -2.76 1.08
N THR A 70 -19.82 -2.68 1.83
CA THR A 70 -21.16 -2.40 1.31
C THR A 70 -21.32 -1.02 0.68
N GLN A 71 -20.54 -0.02 1.10
CA GLN A 71 -20.71 1.37 0.66
C GLN A 71 -19.89 1.74 -0.59
N VAL A 72 -19.20 0.77 -1.22
CA VAL A 72 -18.31 1.03 -2.36
C VAL A 72 -19.02 1.69 -3.54
N TYR A 73 -20.31 1.36 -3.78
CA TYR A 73 -21.09 1.91 -4.90
C TYR A 73 -21.75 3.25 -4.62
N ASP A 74 -21.99 3.57 -3.34
CA ASP A 74 -22.79 4.75 -2.96
C ASP A 74 -21.94 5.85 -2.33
N SER A 75 -20.78 5.50 -1.76
CA SER A 75 -19.93 6.40 -0.99
C SER A 75 -18.58 6.65 -1.66
N LYS A 76 -17.97 7.77 -1.27
CA LYS A 76 -16.58 8.09 -1.62
C LYS A 76 -15.57 7.17 -0.95
N TYR A 77 -15.91 6.56 0.17
CA TYR A 77 -15.05 5.64 0.91
C TYR A 77 -15.63 4.22 0.89
N ALA A 78 -14.78 3.22 0.67
CA ALA A 78 -15.09 1.84 1.02
C ALA A 78 -15.05 1.71 2.55
N ASN A 79 -16.19 1.38 3.16
CA ASN A 79 -16.25 1.18 4.60
C ASN A 79 -15.45 -0.06 5.00
N VAL A 80 -14.78 -0.02 6.15
CA VAL A 80 -14.38 -1.25 6.85
C VAL A 80 -15.65 -1.83 7.49
N PRO A 81 -15.90 -3.15 7.44
CA PRO A 81 -17.12 -3.73 7.99
C PRO A 81 -17.21 -3.49 9.50
N ALA A 82 -18.43 -3.26 9.99
CA ALA A 82 -18.70 -3.29 11.42
C ALA A 82 -18.55 -4.72 11.97
N THR A 83 -18.25 -4.84 13.27
CA THR A 83 -18.10 -6.13 13.98
C THR A 83 -19.28 -7.08 13.77
N GLN A 84 -20.50 -6.53 13.62
CA GLN A 84 -21.69 -7.31 13.30
C GLN A 84 -21.52 -8.18 12.04
N THR A 85 -20.85 -7.67 11.00
CA THR A 85 -20.60 -8.42 9.76
C THR A 85 -19.80 -9.68 10.02
N CYS A 86 -18.79 -9.59 10.89
CA CYS A 86 -17.98 -10.73 11.33
C CYS A 86 -18.85 -11.72 12.13
N MET A 87 -19.69 -11.18 13.02
CA MET A 87 -20.53 -11.98 13.91
C MET A 87 -21.72 -12.64 13.23
N ASN A 88 -22.07 -12.28 11.99
CA ASN A 88 -23.04 -13.02 11.18
C ASN A 88 -22.69 -14.51 11.02
N CYS A 89 -21.39 -14.84 11.08
CA CYS A 89 -20.90 -16.21 10.98
C CYS A 89 -20.07 -16.64 12.20
N HIS A 90 -19.24 -15.75 12.76
CA HIS A 90 -18.32 -16.10 13.83
C HIS A 90 -18.97 -16.30 15.20
N ASN A 91 -20.29 -16.13 15.31
CA ASN A 91 -21.08 -16.63 16.44
C ASN A 91 -21.31 -18.16 16.40
N GLN A 92 -21.02 -18.81 15.28
CA GLN A 92 -21.19 -20.25 15.06
C GLN A 92 -19.93 -20.92 14.51
N ILE A 93 -19.07 -20.17 13.82
CA ILE A 93 -17.87 -20.68 13.15
C ILE A 93 -16.62 -20.21 13.86
N LYS A 94 -15.78 -21.16 14.28
CA LYS A 94 -14.49 -20.91 14.96
C LYS A 94 -14.64 -20.04 16.21
N THR A 95 -15.77 -20.16 16.91
CA THR A 95 -16.15 -19.36 18.08
C THR A 95 -15.07 -19.26 19.14
N ASP A 96 -14.32 -20.35 19.38
CA ASP A 96 -13.29 -20.43 20.43
C ASP A 96 -11.88 -20.09 19.92
N SER A 97 -11.75 -19.61 18.68
CA SER A 97 -10.45 -19.27 18.13
C SER A 97 -9.83 -18.09 18.88
N PRO A 98 -8.56 -18.18 19.33
CA PRO A 98 -7.86 -17.05 19.93
C PRO A 98 -7.74 -15.84 18.98
N ALA A 99 -7.65 -16.09 17.67
CA ALA A 99 -7.55 -15.04 16.66
C ALA A 99 -8.81 -14.14 16.56
N LEU A 100 -9.96 -14.64 17.06
CA LEU A 100 -11.22 -13.90 17.06
C LEU A 100 -11.50 -13.21 18.41
N GLU A 101 -10.58 -13.28 19.37
CA GLU A 101 -10.74 -12.60 20.66
C GLU A 101 -11.07 -11.10 20.51
N PRO A 102 -10.38 -10.32 19.65
CA PRO A 102 -10.71 -8.90 19.49
C PRO A 102 -12.10 -8.68 18.86
N VAL A 103 -12.56 -9.61 18.02
CA VAL A 103 -13.91 -9.55 17.42
C VAL A 103 -14.97 -9.82 18.47
N ARG A 104 -14.76 -10.81 19.35
CA ARG A 104 -15.66 -11.12 20.47
C ARG A 104 -15.70 -9.97 21.48
N GLN A 105 -14.53 -9.45 21.85
CA GLN A 105 -14.44 -8.30 22.74
C GLN A 105 -15.21 -7.10 22.16
N SER A 106 -14.99 -6.77 20.88
CA SER A 106 -15.71 -5.69 20.20
C SER A 106 -17.23 -5.91 20.18
N TRP A 107 -17.67 -7.16 20.05
CA TRP A 107 -19.09 -7.51 20.09
C TRP A 107 -19.71 -7.36 21.49
N GLU A 108 -18.98 -7.75 22.53
CA GLU A 108 -19.45 -7.71 23.93
C GLU A 108 -19.44 -6.29 24.51
N THR A 109 -18.39 -5.51 24.22
CA THR A 109 -18.24 -4.15 24.75
C THR A 109 -18.92 -3.10 23.88
N GLY A 110 -19.15 -3.39 22.60
CA GLY A 110 -19.61 -2.42 21.61
C GLY A 110 -18.52 -1.46 21.12
N GLU A 111 -17.27 -1.60 21.61
CA GLU A 111 -16.15 -0.80 21.13
C GLU A 111 -15.68 -1.31 19.75
N PRO A 112 -15.45 -0.44 18.76
CA PRO A 112 -15.04 -0.88 17.42
C PRO A 112 -13.61 -1.44 17.41
N ILE A 113 -13.34 -2.31 16.43
CA ILE A 113 -11.99 -2.79 16.17
C ILE A 113 -11.17 -1.67 15.52
N GLU A 114 -10.04 -1.33 16.13
CA GLU A 114 -9.11 -0.28 15.67
C GLU A 114 -8.18 -0.79 14.56
N TRP A 115 -8.73 -0.93 13.35
CA TRP A 115 -7.99 -1.41 12.18
C TRP A 115 -6.87 -0.44 11.76
N ILE A 116 -5.73 -1.00 11.35
CA ILE A 116 -4.63 -0.21 10.79
C ILE A 116 -4.86 -0.06 9.28
N ARG A 117 -5.05 1.17 8.85
CA ARG A 117 -5.31 1.49 7.44
C ARG A 117 -4.05 1.31 6.60
N VAL A 118 -4.14 0.49 5.56
CA VAL A 118 -3.04 0.23 4.61
C VAL A 118 -3.01 1.28 3.50
N ASN A 119 -4.14 1.49 2.82
CA ASN A 119 -4.24 2.47 1.73
C ASN A 119 -4.62 3.85 2.28
N TYR A 120 -3.64 4.72 2.41
CA TYR A 120 -3.81 6.11 2.86
C TYR A 120 -3.44 7.09 1.75
N LEU A 121 -4.32 8.05 1.48
CA LEU A 121 -4.04 9.18 0.59
C LEU A 121 -3.86 10.43 1.45
N PRO A 122 -2.94 11.34 1.09
CA PRO A 122 -2.82 12.62 1.77
C PRO A 122 -4.13 13.41 1.77
N ASP A 123 -4.40 14.19 2.82
CA ASP A 123 -5.68 14.88 3.00
C ASP A 123 -5.99 15.95 1.92
N TYR A 124 -4.97 16.38 1.18
CA TYR A 124 -5.13 17.29 0.04
C TYR A 124 -5.51 16.58 -1.26
N ALA A 125 -5.53 15.24 -1.28
CA ALA A 125 -5.93 14.42 -2.42
C ALA A 125 -7.34 13.85 -2.16
N TYR A 126 -8.21 13.99 -3.16
CA TYR A 126 -9.58 13.50 -3.08
C TYR A 126 -9.75 12.19 -3.87
N PHE A 127 -10.34 11.18 -3.25
CA PHE A 127 -10.68 9.91 -3.88
C PHE A 127 -12.14 9.56 -3.60
N ASN A 128 -12.81 8.99 -4.61
CA ASN A 128 -14.21 8.60 -4.52
C ASN A 128 -14.43 7.21 -5.13
N HIS A 129 -14.66 6.20 -4.31
CA HIS A 129 -14.90 4.83 -4.76
C HIS A 129 -16.07 4.71 -5.75
N SER A 130 -17.24 5.28 -5.42
CA SER A 130 -18.44 5.18 -6.27
C SER A 130 -18.19 5.70 -7.69
N ALA A 131 -17.41 6.78 -7.83
CA ALA A 131 -17.08 7.34 -9.14
C ALA A 131 -16.27 6.38 -10.04
N HIS A 132 -15.54 5.41 -9.48
CA HIS A 132 -14.73 4.46 -10.23
C HIS A 132 -15.53 3.19 -10.54
N VAL A 133 -16.17 2.60 -9.53
CA VAL A 133 -16.88 1.32 -9.70
C VAL A 133 -18.12 1.46 -10.60
N THR A 134 -18.79 2.61 -10.58
CA THR A 134 -19.97 2.87 -11.42
C THR A 134 -19.63 2.99 -12.91
N VAL A 135 -18.36 3.27 -13.25
CA VAL A 135 -17.88 3.32 -14.63
C VAL A 135 -17.09 2.06 -15.04
N GLY A 136 -17.16 1.00 -14.23
CA GLY A 136 -16.61 -0.32 -14.56
C GLY A 136 -15.14 -0.51 -14.21
N VAL A 137 -14.57 0.30 -13.33
CA VAL A 137 -13.24 0.05 -12.76
C VAL A 137 -13.38 -0.96 -11.61
N GLY A 138 -12.77 -2.13 -11.76
CA GLY A 138 -12.78 -3.21 -10.77
C GLY A 138 -11.87 -2.95 -9.56
N CYS A 139 -12.01 -3.79 -8.53
CA CYS A 139 -11.21 -3.75 -7.30
C CYS A 139 -9.96 -4.66 -7.32
N GLU A 140 -9.58 -5.14 -8.50
CA GLU A 140 -8.50 -6.12 -8.73
C GLU A 140 -7.09 -5.53 -8.64
#